data_AF-A0A1G2V993-F1
#
_entry.id   AF-A0A1G2V993-F1
#
_cell.length_a   1.000
_cell.length_b   1.000
_cell.length_c   1.000
_cell.angle_alpha   90.00
_cell.angle_beta   90.00
_cell.angle_gamma   90.00
#
_symmetry.space_group_name_H-M   'P 1'
#
loop_
_entity.id
_entity.type
_entity.pdbx_description
1 polymer ?
#
loop_
_entity_poly.entity_id
_entity_poly.type
_entity_poly.pdbx_seq_one_letter_code
_entity_poly.pdbx_strand_id
1 'polypeptide(L)'
;MVLILFLPNLALAQVKCPSDIAGKSDKELEAFLIVCEAEIADQKIRLNLTEKQADTIQEIISELKQRIKKSELEIKTRNIRIEQISGDIGVREKNIEALVEKLERMKSSLAELLRKSDEVGMNSPVEAVLSQQAISNFFIDLDYYGVVRDKLHATILDIKNLRSQTEEEKTKLVSSRSKEAELRYLQVEEKKKSENYRKEQERVLKLTKAEAENYRKEIANKERVKNEIRNRIFRTVGGQELSFGEALKLVRIYEDKIGVNAALVLAVLTQESSESGLIGKNIGKCTYSQSAGNSSGTVMAKEQKPSFLAITNELGLDANSVPVSCPIVRDGSYGGAMGPAQFMPNTWWNVEASSGYKFRVAKVMGIDLPSPFRSLDAFTGTALYLSDAIARCRTAFSSTFELRACTAAKYYGGLSLSGSRLSRHMNPSYSYGYKVASRASAFEKDIALLDQ
;
A
#
# COMPACT_ATOMS: atom_id res chain seq x y z
N MET A 1 16.91 -26.82 39.45
CA MET A 1 15.89 -26.33 40.39
C MET A 1 16.14 -24.84 40.58
N VAL A 2 15.50 -23.99 39.76
CA VAL A 2 15.67 -22.53 39.79
C VAL A 2 14.38 -21.95 40.34
N LEU A 3 14.49 -21.29 41.49
CA LEU A 3 13.41 -20.68 42.24
C LEU A 3 13.02 -19.37 41.55
N ILE A 4 11.87 -19.36 40.86
CA ILE A 4 11.29 -18.14 40.27
C ILE A 4 10.43 -17.47 41.34
N LEU A 5 10.91 -16.34 41.86
CA LEU A 5 10.18 -15.43 42.73
C LEU A 5 8.99 -14.82 41.95
N PHE A 6 7.77 -15.26 42.29
CA PHE A 6 6.55 -14.60 41.88
C PHE A 6 6.37 -13.31 42.69
N LEU A 7 6.69 -12.17 42.08
CA LEU A 7 6.19 -10.88 42.55
C LEU A 7 4.72 -10.74 42.12
N PRO A 8 3.81 -10.33 43.02
CA PRO A 8 2.41 -10.14 42.67
C PRO A 8 2.30 -8.96 41.71
N ASN A 9 1.86 -9.24 40.49
CA ASN A 9 1.45 -8.21 39.53
C ASN A 9 0.27 -7.45 40.14
N LEU A 10 0.54 -6.24 40.65
CA LEU A 10 -0.46 -5.20 40.82
C LEU A 10 -1.10 -4.95 39.45
N ALA A 11 -2.29 -5.50 39.25
CA ALA A 11 -3.12 -5.22 38.09
C ALA A 11 -3.59 -3.76 38.16
N LEU A 12 -2.75 -2.85 37.70
CA LEU A 12 -3.22 -1.55 37.19
C LEU A 12 -4.16 -1.89 36.05
N ALA A 13 -5.46 -1.66 36.24
CA ALA A 13 -6.45 -1.76 35.18
C ALA A 13 -5.93 -0.92 33.99
N GLN A 14 -5.57 -1.58 32.89
CA GLN A 14 -5.19 -0.88 31.67
C GLN A 14 -6.41 -0.07 31.24
N VAL A 15 -6.33 1.24 31.44
CA VAL A 15 -7.31 2.18 30.90
C VAL A 15 -7.25 2.00 29.38
N LYS A 16 -8.36 1.57 28.79
CA LYS A 16 -8.50 1.38 27.35
C LYS A 16 -9.29 2.51 26.72
N CYS A 17 -9.15 2.68 25.40
CA CYS A 17 -10.01 3.62 24.67
C CYS A 17 -11.47 3.18 24.84
N PRO A 18 -12.36 4.04 25.37
CA PRO A 18 -13.72 3.63 25.70
C PRO A 18 -14.55 3.42 24.42
N SER A 19 -15.56 2.55 24.46
CA SER A 19 -16.49 2.37 23.34
C SER A 19 -17.61 3.42 23.33
N ASP A 20 -17.88 4.02 24.49
CA ASP A 20 -18.88 5.06 24.73
C ASP A 20 -18.35 6.06 25.76
N ILE A 21 -18.74 7.32 25.59
CA ILE A 21 -18.31 8.47 26.39
C ILE A 21 -19.39 8.96 27.36
N ALA A 22 -20.56 8.32 27.38
CA ALA A 22 -21.66 8.68 28.28
C ALA A 22 -21.26 8.56 29.77
N GLY A 23 -21.63 9.58 30.55
CA GLY A 23 -21.39 9.63 32.00
C GLY A 23 -19.93 9.84 32.44
N LYS A 24 -19.00 10.09 31.51
CA LYS A 24 -17.60 10.38 31.81
C LYS A 24 -17.38 11.86 32.13
N SER A 25 -16.57 12.15 33.13
CA SER A 25 -16.13 13.51 33.48
C SER A 25 -15.06 14.03 32.52
N ASP A 26 -14.91 15.35 32.41
CA ASP A 26 -13.94 15.97 31.49
C ASP A 26 -12.50 15.53 31.77
N LYS A 27 -12.13 15.34 33.05
CA LYS A 27 -10.81 14.84 33.45
C LYS A 27 -10.59 13.38 33.04
N GLU A 28 -11.63 12.55 33.04
CA GLU A 28 -11.55 11.17 32.53
C GLU A 28 -11.44 11.16 31.00
N LEU A 29 -12.19 12.05 30.32
CA LEU A 29 -12.16 12.20 28.87
C LEU A 29 -10.77 12.64 28.36
N GLU A 30 -10.08 13.54 29.06
CA GLU A 30 -8.69 13.92 28.74
C GLU A 30 -7.72 12.74 28.87
N ALA A 31 -7.86 11.93 29.92
CA ALA A 31 -7.05 10.73 30.10
C ALA A 31 -7.34 9.68 29.00
N PHE A 32 -8.61 9.51 28.61
CA PHE A 32 -9.00 8.62 27.52
C PHE A 32 -8.46 9.07 26.17
N LEU A 33 -8.27 10.37 25.93
CA LEU A 33 -7.69 10.88 24.70
C LEU A 33 -6.26 10.38 24.47
N ILE A 34 -5.43 10.45 25.51
CA ILE A 34 -4.03 9.97 25.47
C ILE A 34 -4.00 8.46 25.23
N VAL A 35 -4.88 7.72 25.92
CA VAL A 35 -5.01 6.27 25.76
C VAL A 35 -5.47 5.88 24.36
N CYS A 36 -6.49 6.55 23.81
CA CYS A 36 -6.95 6.30 22.45
C CYS A 36 -5.84 6.59 21.42
N GLU A 37 -5.05 7.63 21.61
CA GLU A 37 -3.91 7.94 20.72
C GLU A 37 -2.82 6.87 20.77
N ALA A 38 -2.48 6.39 21.96
CA ALA A 38 -1.51 5.30 22.13
C ALA A 38 -2.01 3.99 21.51
N GLU A 39 -3.29 3.63 21.72
CA GLU A 39 -3.89 2.42 21.14
C GLU A 39 -3.99 2.51 19.61
N ILE A 40 -4.35 3.66 19.05
CA ILE A 40 -4.37 3.87 17.59
C ILE A 40 -2.96 3.70 17.02
N ALA A 41 -1.93 4.23 17.69
CA ALA A 41 -0.55 4.09 17.24
C ALA A 41 -0.08 2.62 17.27
N ASP A 42 -0.37 1.88 18.35
CA ASP A 42 -0.07 0.44 18.45
C ASP A 42 -0.80 -0.37 17.36
N GLN A 43 -2.09 -0.10 17.15
CA GLN A 43 -2.88 -0.77 16.12
C GLN A 43 -2.37 -0.46 14.70
N LYS A 44 -1.90 0.77 14.42
CA LYS A 44 -1.25 1.12 13.14
C LYS A 44 0.05 0.34 12.92
N ILE A 45 0.83 0.09 13.96
CA ILE A 45 2.03 -0.75 13.89
C ILE A 45 1.64 -2.20 13.57
N ARG A 46 0.66 -2.77 14.29
CA ARG A 46 0.17 -4.13 14.03
C ARG A 46 -0.38 -4.28 12.62
N LEU A 47 -1.19 -3.34 12.16
CA LEU A 47 -1.71 -3.31 10.79
C LEU A 47 -0.57 -3.39 9.76
N ASN A 48 0.46 -2.54 9.89
CA ASN A 48 1.59 -2.54 8.97
C ASN A 48 2.34 -3.89 8.98
N LEU A 49 2.54 -4.49 10.15
CA LEU A 49 3.16 -5.82 10.27
C LEU A 49 2.30 -6.90 9.61
N THR A 50 0.98 -6.89 9.83
CA THR A 50 0.03 -7.84 9.23
C THR A 50 -0.04 -7.68 7.71
N GLU A 51 0.00 -6.46 7.18
CA GLU A 51 0.06 -6.19 5.74
C GLU A 51 1.35 -6.75 5.12
N LYS A 52 2.50 -6.53 5.76
CA LYS A 52 3.78 -7.13 5.31
C LYS A 52 3.78 -8.65 5.34
N GLN A 53 3.15 -9.25 6.35
CA GLN A 53 2.96 -10.71 6.42
C GLN A 53 2.10 -11.20 5.25
N ALA A 54 1.02 -10.49 4.91
CA ALA A 54 0.17 -10.83 3.77
C ALA A 54 0.95 -10.77 2.44
N ASP A 55 1.79 -9.75 2.25
CA ASP A 55 2.65 -9.63 1.06
C ASP A 55 3.64 -10.80 0.97
N THR A 56 4.28 -11.15 2.09
CA THR A 56 5.22 -12.29 2.15
C THR A 56 4.52 -13.62 1.81
N ILE A 57 3.30 -13.85 2.34
CA ILE A 57 2.52 -15.04 2.01
C ILE A 57 2.14 -15.05 0.52
N GLN A 58 1.82 -13.89 -0.05
CA GLN A 58 1.48 -13.75 -1.46
C GLN A 58 2.67 -14.07 -2.38
N GLU A 59 3.89 -13.69 -1.99
CA GLU A 59 5.13 -14.09 -2.66
C GLU A 59 5.34 -15.61 -2.61
N ILE A 60 5.18 -16.23 -1.44
CA ILE A 60 5.27 -17.70 -1.27
C ILE A 60 4.27 -18.42 -2.18
N ILE A 61 3.03 -17.93 -2.26
CA ILE A 61 2.01 -18.51 -3.17
C ILE A 61 2.44 -18.39 -4.63
N SER A 62 3.05 -17.27 -5.01
CA SER A 62 3.57 -17.07 -6.38
C SER A 62 4.68 -18.06 -6.71
N GLU A 63 5.63 -18.26 -5.81
CA GLU A 63 6.72 -19.24 -5.95
C GLU A 63 6.16 -20.66 -6.08
N LEU A 64 5.20 -21.03 -5.22
CA LEU A 64 4.56 -22.35 -5.28
C LEU A 64 3.83 -22.57 -6.61
N LYS A 65 3.14 -21.54 -7.15
CA LYS A 65 2.50 -21.63 -8.48
C LYS A 65 3.53 -21.89 -9.58
N GLN A 66 4.68 -21.22 -9.54
CA GLN A 66 5.76 -21.45 -10.50
C GLN A 66 6.34 -22.87 -10.38
N ARG A 67 6.57 -23.35 -9.16
CA ARG A 67 7.06 -24.71 -8.90
C ARG A 67 6.08 -25.80 -9.35
N ILE A 68 4.78 -25.58 -9.12
CA ILE A 68 3.72 -26.49 -9.60
C ILE A 68 3.73 -26.52 -11.13
N LYS A 69 3.75 -25.37 -11.79
CA LYS A 69 3.79 -25.29 -13.27
C LYS A 69 5.02 -25.97 -13.84
N LYS A 70 6.19 -25.78 -13.23
CA LYS A 70 7.42 -26.48 -13.61
C LYS A 70 7.25 -28.00 -13.49
N SER A 71 6.69 -28.46 -12.38
CA SER A 71 6.44 -29.90 -12.14
C SER A 71 5.45 -30.48 -13.16
N GLU A 72 4.41 -29.73 -13.55
CA GLU A 72 3.46 -30.15 -14.59
C GLU A 72 4.12 -30.36 -15.94
N LEU A 73 5.02 -29.44 -16.33
CA LEU A 73 5.78 -29.57 -17.57
C LEU A 73 6.74 -30.77 -17.51
N GLU A 74 7.42 -30.97 -16.39
CA GLU A 74 8.30 -32.13 -16.19
C GLU A 74 7.53 -33.45 -16.25
N ILE A 75 6.34 -33.54 -15.61
CA ILE A 75 5.45 -34.71 -15.69
C ILE A 75 5.02 -34.96 -17.14
N LYS A 76 4.64 -33.91 -17.88
CA LYS A 76 4.26 -34.02 -19.29
C LYS A 76 5.40 -34.55 -20.15
N THR A 77 6.61 -34.03 -19.95
CA THR A 77 7.82 -34.51 -20.66
C THR A 77 8.09 -35.98 -20.36
N ARG A 78 7.96 -36.40 -19.09
CA ARG A 78 8.12 -37.81 -18.71
C ARG A 78 7.04 -38.71 -19.32
N ASN A 79 5.79 -38.27 -19.39
CA ASN A 79 4.72 -39.02 -20.07
C ASN A 79 5.05 -39.26 -21.54
N ILE A 80 5.47 -38.21 -22.26
CA ILE A 80 5.90 -38.33 -23.66
C ILE A 80 7.06 -39.32 -23.77
N ARG A 81 8.04 -39.28 -22.86
CA ARG A 81 9.16 -40.21 -22.86
C ARG A 81 8.73 -41.66 -22.62
N ILE A 82 7.80 -41.89 -21.69
CA ILE A 82 7.23 -43.21 -21.40
C ILE A 82 6.47 -43.74 -22.62
N GLU A 83 5.70 -42.89 -23.30
CA GLU A 83 4.97 -43.24 -24.53
C GLU A 83 5.93 -43.63 -25.66
N GLN A 84 6.99 -42.84 -25.87
CA GLN A 84 8.05 -43.16 -26.85
C GLN A 84 8.69 -44.52 -26.57
N ILE A 85 9.15 -44.74 -25.32
CA ILE A 85 9.78 -46.02 -24.93
C ILE A 85 8.77 -47.18 -25.09
N SER A 86 7.49 -46.95 -24.80
CA SER A 86 6.45 -47.98 -24.96
C SER A 86 6.20 -48.31 -26.44
N GLY A 87 6.24 -47.30 -27.32
CA GLY A 87 6.22 -47.50 -28.77
C GLY A 87 7.42 -48.32 -29.27
N ASP A 88 8.63 -47.97 -28.82
CA ASP A 88 9.85 -48.71 -29.16
C ASP A 88 9.79 -50.17 -28.69
N ILE A 89 9.28 -50.42 -27.47
CA ILE A 89 9.03 -51.78 -26.96
C ILE A 89 8.09 -52.54 -27.90
N GLY A 90 6.98 -51.93 -28.32
CA GLY A 90 6.01 -52.55 -29.23
C GLY A 90 6.60 -52.86 -30.61
N VAL A 91 7.52 -52.02 -31.12
CA VAL A 91 8.27 -52.32 -32.36
C VAL A 91 9.18 -53.53 -32.16
N ARG A 92 9.91 -53.61 -31.03
CA ARG A 92 10.78 -54.76 -30.74
C ARG A 92 9.99 -56.05 -30.53
N GLU A 93 8.81 -55.98 -29.93
CA GLU A 93 7.89 -57.12 -29.79
C GLU A 93 7.46 -57.68 -31.15
N LYS A 94 6.99 -56.82 -32.06
CA LYS A 94 6.63 -57.21 -33.43
C LYS A 94 7.83 -57.79 -34.20
N ASN A 95 9.02 -57.23 -34.02
CA ASN A 95 10.23 -57.77 -34.65
C ASN A 95 10.57 -59.17 -34.12
N ILE A 96 10.46 -59.40 -32.81
CA ILE A 96 10.67 -60.72 -32.21
C ILE A 96 9.65 -61.73 -32.77
N GLU A 97 8.37 -61.36 -32.85
CA GLU A 97 7.32 -62.20 -33.44
C GLU A 97 7.66 -62.59 -34.89
N ALA A 98 8.02 -61.61 -35.73
CA ALA A 98 8.41 -61.86 -37.12
C ALA A 98 9.66 -62.77 -37.25
N LEU A 99 10.65 -62.61 -36.36
CA LEU A 99 11.84 -63.47 -36.31
C LEU A 99 11.49 -64.90 -35.87
N VAL A 100 10.57 -65.07 -34.92
CA VAL A 100 10.07 -66.39 -34.49
C VAL A 100 9.35 -67.09 -35.63
N GLU A 101 8.44 -66.41 -36.32
CA GLU A 101 7.76 -67.00 -37.48
C GLU A 101 8.74 -67.40 -38.59
N LYS A 102 9.75 -66.56 -38.87
CA LYS A 102 10.79 -66.86 -39.85
C LYS A 102 11.62 -68.08 -39.43
N LEU A 103 11.97 -68.20 -38.16
CA LEU A 103 12.65 -69.38 -37.61
C LEU A 103 11.84 -70.65 -37.82
N GLU A 104 10.54 -70.63 -37.56
CA GLU A 104 9.68 -71.81 -37.74
C GLU A 104 9.58 -72.22 -39.22
N ARG A 105 9.40 -71.26 -40.15
CA ARG A 105 9.42 -71.55 -41.60
C ARG A 105 10.75 -72.16 -42.04
N MET A 106 11.86 -71.63 -41.54
CA MET A 106 13.19 -72.13 -41.88
C MET A 106 13.46 -73.52 -41.29
N LYS A 107 13.06 -73.78 -40.05
CA LYS A 107 13.15 -75.14 -39.46
C LYS A 107 12.34 -76.15 -40.26
N SER A 108 11.12 -75.79 -40.67
CA SER A 108 10.29 -76.67 -41.52
C SER A 108 10.98 -76.97 -42.86
N SER A 109 11.55 -75.95 -43.50
CA SER A 109 12.29 -76.10 -44.75
C SER A 109 13.56 -76.96 -44.58
N LEU A 110 14.28 -76.80 -43.46
CA LEU A 110 15.42 -77.65 -43.12
C LEU A 110 15.00 -79.11 -42.93
N ALA A 111 13.91 -79.34 -42.19
CA ALA A 111 13.41 -80.68 -41.92
C ALA A 111 12.97 -81.38 -43.21
N GLU A 112 12.32 -80.68 -44.14
CA GLU A 112 11.99 -81.21 -45.46
C GLU A 112 13.23 -81.52 -46.30
N LEU A 113 14.23 -80.62 -46.31
CA LEU A 113 15.50 -80.87 -47.01
C LEU A 113 16.23 -82.09 -46.44
N LEU A 114 16.24 -82.27 -45.12
CA LEU A 114 16.85 -83.43 -44.46
C LEU A 114 16.11 -84.73 -44.80
N ARG A 115 14.77 -84.73 -44.80
CA ARG A 115 13.96 -85.89 -45.23
C ARG A 115 14.21 -86.25 -46.69
N LYS A 116 14.21 -85.26 -47.59
CA LYS A 116 14.51 -85.48 -49.01
C LYS A 116 15.93 -85.96 -49.25
N SER A 117 16.90 -85.44 -48.49
CA SER A 117 18.30 -85.88 -48.52
C SER A 117 18.44 -87.35 -48.10
N ASP A 118 17.64 -87.80 -47.13
CA ASP A 118 17.57 -89.20 -46.70
C ASP A 118 16.85 -90.09 -47.74
N GLU A 119 15.71 -89.64 -48.28
CA GLU A 119 14.92 -90.33 -49.32
C GLU A 119 15.68 -90.52 -50.65
N VAL A 120 16.49 -89.54 -51.06
CA VAL A 120 17.33 -89.60 -52.27
C VAL A 120 18.57 -90.48 -52.06
N GLY A 121 18.75 -91.05 -50.86
CA GLY A 121 19.75 -92.08 -50.63
C GLY A 121 21.17 -91.54 -50.49
N MET A 122 21.38 -90.44 -49.76
CA MET A 122 22.75 -90.00 -49.40
C MET A 122 23.53 -91.01 -48.53
N ASN A 123 22.90 -92.12 -48.12
CA ASN A 123 23.53 -93.25 -47.42
C ASN A 123 23.80 -94.48 -48.33
N SER A 124 23.47 -94.46 -49.63
CA SER A 124 23.78 -95.57 -50.56
C SER A 124 24.46 -95.07 -51.84
N PRO A 125 25.81 -94.97 -51.86
CA PRO A 125 26.57 -94.66 -53.08
C PRO A 125 26.41 -95.72 -54.18
N VAL A 126 25.78 -96.86 -53.88
CA VAL A 126 25.76 -98.07 -54.72
C VAL A 126 24.66 -98.02 -55.78
N GLU A 127 23.55 -97.33 -55.54
CA GLU A 127 22.43 -97.22 -56.51
C GLU A 127 22.61 -96.09 -57.53
N ALA A 128 23.31 -95.01 -57.18
CA ALA A 128 23.53 -93.89 -58.09
C ALA A 128 24.51 -94.20 -59.23
N VAL A 129 25.47 -95.10 -58.99
CA VAL A 129 26.45 -95.56 -60.00
C VAL A 129 25.80 -96.42 -61.09
N LEU A 130 24.63 -97.02 -60.83
CA LEU A 130 23.91 -97.90 -61.76
C LEU A 130 22.94 -97.13 -62.68
N SER A 131 22.72 -95.84 -62.44
CA SER A 131 21.88 -94.95 -63.26
C SER A 131 22.72 -94.33 -64.39
N GLN A 132 22.49 -94.76 -65.65
CA GLN A 132 23.23 -94.32 -66.85
C GLN A 132 22.89 -92.88 -67.32
N GLN A 133 23.08 -91.88 -66.45
CA GLN A 133 23.18 -90.48 -66.87
C GLN A 133 24.39 -89.82 -66.22
N ALA A 134 24.99 -88.86 -66.92
CA ALA A 134 26.29 -88.26 -66.63
C ALA A 134 26.53 -88.09 -65.12
N ILE A 135 27.47 -88.87 -64.58
CA ILE A 135 27.91 -88.89 -63.18
C ILE A 135 28.10 -87.47 -62.61
N SER A 136 28.53 -86.53 -63.47
CA SER A 136 28.66 -85.11 -63.15
C SER A 136 27.38 -84.45 -62.64
N ASN A 137 26.19 -84.78 -63.15
CA ASN A 137 24.93 -84.12 -62.75
C ASN A 137 24.45 -84.59 -61.37
N PHE A 138 24.65 -85.87 -61.02
CA PHE A 138 24.32 -86.41 -59.70
C PHE A 138 25.21 -85.82 -58.58
N PHE A 139 26.51 -85.66 -58.84
CA PHE A 139 27.42 -85.04 -57.88
C PHE A 139 27.24 -83.51 -57.76
N ILE A 140 26.78 -82.83 -58.83
CA ILE A 140 26.39 -81.40 -58.77
C ILE A 140 25.17 -81.21 -57.86
N ASP A 141 24.17 -82.09 -57.91
CA ASP A 141 22.98 -81.99 -57.07
C ASP A 141 23.28 -82.27 -55.58
N LEU A 142 24.14 -83.24 -55.26
CA LEU A 142 24.53 -83.57 -53.88
C LEU A 142 25.28 -82.43 -53.18
N ASP A 143 26.25 -81.81 -53.87
CA ASP A 143 27.02 -80.69 -53.33
C ASP A 143 26.11 -79.45 -53.14
N TYR A 144 25.16 -79.26 -54.05
CA TYR A 144 24.15 -78.21 -53.95
C TYR A 144 23.24 -78.35 -52.71
N TYR A 145 22.78 -79.56 -52.39
CA TYR A 145 21.98 -79.81 -51.17
C TYR A 145 22.77 -79.54 -49.89
N GLY A 146 24.05 -79.93 -49.84
CA GLY A 146 24.95 -79.65 -48.72
C GLY A 146 25.12 -78.15 -48.48
N VAL A 147 25.39 -77.40 -49.55
CA VAL A 147 25.54 -75.93 -49.51
C VAL A 147 24.25 -75.24 -49.04
N VAL A 148 23.07 -75.66 -49.55
CA VAL A 148 21.78 -75.10 -49.14
C VAL A 148 21.47 -75.41 -47.68
N ARG A 149 21.72 -76.64 -47.23
CA ARG A 149 21.56 -77.05 -45.82
C ARG A 149 22.42 -76.19 -44.89
N ASP A 150 23.71 -76.07 -45.20
CA ASP A 150 24.66 -75.35 -44.35
C ASP A 150 24.34 -73.85 -44.31
N LYS A 151 23.94 -73.27 -45.44
CA LYS A 151 23.49 -71.87 -45.51
C LYS A 151 22.19 -71.64 -44.74
N LEU A 152 21.27 -72.59 -44.78
CA LEU A 152 20.01 -72.52 -44.04
C LEU A 152 20.22 -72.69 -42.54
N HIS A 153 21.12 -73.60 -42.13
CA HIS A 153 21.56 -73.75 -40.74
C HIS A 153 22.25 -72.47 -40.23
N ALA A 154 23.19 -71.90 -40.99
CA ALA A 154 23.84 -70.63 -40.65
C ALA A 154 22.84 -69.49 -40.49
N THR A 155 21.88 -69.37 -41.42
CA THR A 155 20.84 -68.33 -41.34
C THR A 155 19.91 -68.53 -40.13
N ILE A 156 19.64 -69.77 -39.71
CA ILE A 156 18.89 -70.05 -38.46
C ILE A 156 19.68 -69.54 -37.24
N LEU A 157 21.00 -69.79 -37.20
CA LEU A 157 21.85 -69.29 -36.12
C LEU A 157 21.86 -67.76 -36.08
N ASP A 158 21.98 -67.10 -37.25
CA ASP A 158 21.94 -65.64 -37.35
C ASP A 158 20.62 -65.06 -36.83
N ILE A 159 19.48 -65.65 -37.21
CA ILE A 159 18.17 -65.18 -36.74
C ILE A 159 18.00 -65.42 -35.23
N LYS A 160 18.48 -66.56 -34.70
CA LYS A 160 18.48 -66.80 -33.24
C LYS A 160 19.30 -65.74 -32.51
N ASN A 161 20.48 -65.41 -33.02
CA ASN A 161 21.34 -64.37 -32.43
C ASN A 161 20.67 -62.99 -32.49
N LEU A 162 20.11 -62.60 -33.65
CA LEU A 162 19.38 -61.34 -33.81
C LEU A 162 18.16 -61.25 -32.88
N ARG A 163 17.44 -62.36 -32.69
CA ARG A 163 16.32 -62.44 -31.74
C ARG A 163 16.81 -62.18 -30.32
N SER A 164 17.89 -62.85 -29.91
CA SER A 164 18.49 -62.68 -28.58
C SER A 164 18.92 -61.22 -28.34
N GLN A 165 19.55 -60.57 -29.32
CA GLN A 165 19.93 -59.16 -29.24
C GLN A 165 18.70 -58.24 -29.13
N THR A 166 17.64 -58.53 -29.91
CA THR A 166 16.38 -57.76 -29.88
C THR A 166 15.65 -57.93 -28.53
N GLU A 167 15.71 -59.13 -27.95
CA GLU A 167 15.19 -59.41 -26.60
C GLU A 167 15.97 -58.64 -25.53
N GLU A 168 17.30 -58.57 -25.64
CA GLU A 168 18.13 -57.77 -24.74
C GLU A 168 17.80 -56.27 -24.83
N GLU A 169 17.68 -55.71 -26.04
CA GLU A 169 17.25 -54.32 -26.24
C GLU A 169 15.87 -54.05 -25.63
N LYS A 170 14.91 -54.96 -25.84
CA LYS A 170 13.57 -54.88 -25.24
C LYS A 170 13.65 -54.82 -23.71
N THR A 171 14.44 -55.69 -23.08
CA THR A 171 14.56 -55.70 -21.61
C THR A 171 15.17 -54.40 -21.07
N LYS A 172 16.16 -53.82 -21.77
CA LYS A 172 16.73 -52.50 -21.43
C LYS A 172 15.69 -51.38 -21.53
N LEU A 173 14.85 -51.40 -22.57
CA LEU A 173 13.74 -50.43 -22.72
C LEU A 173 12.69 -50.60 -21.62
N VAL A 174 12.30 -51.83 -21.29
CA VAL A 174 11.35 -52.10 -20.19
C VAL A 174 11.88 -51.58 -18.85
N SER A 175 13.17 -51.83 -18.55
CA SER A 175 13.81 -51.30 -17.34
C SER A 175 13.81 -49.76 -17.34
N SER A 176 14.13 -49.13 -18.47
CA SER A 176 14.15 -47.67 -18.61
C SER A 176 12.75 -47.06 -18.45
N ARG A 177 11.72 -47.70 -19.00
CA ARG A 177 10.31 -47.29 -18.83
C ARG A 177 9.90 -47.33 -17.37
N SER A 178 10.26 -48.39 -16.65
CA SER A 178 9.93 -48.52 -15.23
C SER A 178 10.58 -47.42 -14.39
N LYS A 179 11.85 -47.08 -14.67
CA LYS A 179 12.55 -45.97 -14.00
C LYS A 179 11.87 -44.63 -14.28
N GLU A 180 11.49 -44.34 -15.52
CA GLU A 180 10.77 -43.11 -15.85
C GLU A 180 9.39 -43.04 -15.19
N ALA A 181 8.68 -44.17 -15.09
CA ALA A 181 7.39 -44.24 -14.40
C ALA A 181 7.53 -43.97 -12.89
N GLU A 182 8.58 -44.48 -12.25
CA GLU A 182 8.89 -44.20 -10.84
C GLU A 182 9.22 -42.72 -10.62
N LEU A 183 10.08 -42.12 -11.44
CA LEU A 183 10.40 -40.70 -11.36
C LEU A 183 9.17 -39.83 -11.60
N ARG A 184 8.30 -40.22 -12.55
CA ARG A 184 7.02 -39.54 -12.76
C ARG A 184 6.14 -39.61 -11.51
N TYR A 185 6.04 -40.78 -10.88
CA TYR A 185 5.26 -40.97 -9.67
C TYR A 185 5.73 -40.05 -8.53
N LEU A 186 7.04 -40.00 -8.28
CA LEU A 186 7.63 -39.11 -7.27
C LEU A 186 7.34 -37.63 -7.57
N GLN A 187 7.43 -37.22 -8.83
CA GLN A 187 7.11 -35.85 -9.24
C GLN A 187 5.64 -35.49 -9.02
N VAL A 188 4.72 -36.43 -9.27
CA VAL A 188 3.28 -36.25 -9.02
C VAL A 188 3.00 -36.06 -7.53
N GLU A 189 3.66 -36.86 -6.68
CA GLU A 189 3.54 -36.72 -5.22
C GLU A 189 4.08 -35.37 -4.71
N GLU A 190 5.25 -34.94 -5.18
CA GLU A 190 5.80 -33.62 -4.84
C GLU A 190 4.94 -32.45 -5.33
N LYS A 191 4.35 -32.58 -6.54
CA LYS A 191 3.37 -31.62 -7.05
C LYS A 191 2.16 -31.54 -6.11
N LYS A 192 1.60 -32.68 -5.71
CA LYS A 192 0.44 -32.76 -4.80
C LYS A 192 0.73 -32.13 -3.43
N LYS A 193 1.92 -32.37 -2.86
CA LYS A 193 2.36 -31.70 -1.62
C LYS A 193 2.42 -30.18 -1.80
N SER A 194 2.99 -29.72 -2.92
CA SER A 194 3.09 -28.29 -3.24
C SER A 194 1.71 -27.64 -3.42
N GLU A 195 0.77 -28.32 -4.07
CA GLU A 195 -0.62 -27.86 -4.22
C GLU A 195 -1.35 -27.75 -2.89
N ASN A 196 -1.19 -28.74 -2.01
CA ASN A 196 -1.76 -28.71 -0.66
C ASN A 196 -1.18 -27.56 0.16
N TYR A 197 0.13 -27.37 0.11
CA TYR A 197 0.78 -26.27 0.81
C TYR A 197 0.33 -24.90 0.28
N ARG A 198 0.19 -24.76 -1.05
CA ARG A 198 -0.37 -23.53 -1.66
C ARG A 198 -1.79 -23.25 -1.17
N LYS A 199 -2.66 -24.26 -1.12
CA LYS A 199 -4.05 -24.10 -0.61
C LYS A 199 -4.07 -23.64 0.84
N GLU A 200 -3.18 -24.19 1.68
CA GLU A 200 -3.06 -23.75 3.07
C GLU A 200 -2.58 -22.30 3.15
N GLN A 201 -1.58 -21.91 2.36
CA GLN A 201 -1.12 -20.52 2.28
C GLN A 201 -2.23 -19.57 1.79
N GLU A 202 -3.05 -19.98 0.81
CA GLU A 202 -4.21 -19.20 0.36
C GLU A 202 -5.25 -19.01 1.49
N ARG A 203 -5.44 -20.03 2.33
CA ARG A 203 -6.31 -19.96 3.51
C ARG A 203 -5.75 -18.99 4.56
N VAL A 204 -4.45 -19.09 4.86
CA VAL A 204 -3.77 -18.19 5.80
C VAL A 204 -3.83 -16.75 5.29
N LEU A 205 -3.54 -16.51 4.01
CA LEU A 205 -3.62 -15.17 3.40
C LEU A 205 -5.01 -14.55 3.57
N LYS A 206 -6.08 -15.33 3.38
CA LYS A 206 -7.45 -14.86 3.57
C LYS A 206 -7.70 -14.43 5.03
N LEU A 207 -7.21 -15.20 5.99
CA LEU A 207 -7.32 -14.88 7.42
C LEU A 207 -6.50 -13.63 7.76
N THR A 208 -5.25 -13.54 7.29
CA THR A 208 -4.38 -12.37 7.49
C THR A 208 -5.00 -11.09 6.91
N LYS A 209 -5.60 -11.15 5.71
CA LYS A 209 -6.31 -10.00 5.12
C LYS A 209 -7.56 -9.61 5.92
N ALA A 210 -8.30 -10.59 6.46
CA ALA A 210 -9.43 -10.31 7.33
C ALA A 210 -8.99 -9.67 8.66
N GLU A 211 -7.85 -10.09 9.21
CA GLU A 211 -7.25 -9.48 10.40
C GLU A 211 -6.82 -8.04 10.15
N ALA A 212 -6.15 -7.76 9.02
CA ALA A 212 -5.81 -6.39 8.61
C ALA A 212 -7.05 -5.48 8.51
N GLU A 213 -8.14 -6.00 7.93
CA GLU A 213 -9.41 -5.26 7.84
C GLU A 213 -10.03 -5.01 9.23
N ASN A 214 -9.91 -5.96 10.16
CA ASN A 214 -10.35 -5.74 11.54
C ASN A 214 -9.53 -4.62 12.21
N TYR A 215 -8.20 -4.58 12.04
CA TYR A 215 -7.40 -3.47 12.56
C TYR A 215 -7.84 -2.12 11.98
N ARG A 216 -8.12 -2.04 10.68
CA ARG A 216 -8.62 -0.80 10.06
C ARG A 216 -9.94 -0.33 10.67
N LYS A 217 -10.87 -1.26 10.88
CA LYS A 217 -12.17 -0.97 11.52
C LYS A 217 -11.99 -0.50 12.97
N GLU A 218 -11.11 -1.16 13.72
CA GLU A 218 -10.83 -0.76 15.11
C GLU A 218 -10.19 0.62 15.20
N ILE A 219 -9.22 0.91 14.31
CA ILE A 219 -8.59 2.24 14.21
C ILE A 219 -9.65 3.29 13.90
N ALA A 220 -10.49 3.08 12.88
CA ALA A 220 -11.54 4.02 12.50
C ALA A 220 -12.54 4.27 13.64
N ASN A 221 -12.93 3.21 14.36
CA ASN A 221 -13.83 3.34 15.51
C ASN A 221 -13.17 4.13 16.65
N LYS A 222 -11.89 3.88 16.95
CA LYS A 222 -11.14 4.63 17.96
C LYS A 222 -10.93 6.09 17.56
N GLU A 223 -10.69 6.38 16.29
CA GLU A 223 -10.60 7.74 15.76
C GLU A 223 -11.94 8.47 15.88
N ARG A 224 -13.06 7.80 15.60
CA ARG A 224 -14.42 8.33 15.85
C ARG A 224 -14.62 8.66 17.32
N VAL A 225 -14.37 7.71 18.24
CA VAL A 225 -14.50 7.95 19.69
C VAL A 225 -13.58 9.08 20.15
N LYS A 226 -12.32 9.10 19.72
CA LYS A 226 -11.38 10.18 20.03
C LYS A 226 -11.94 11.55 19.61
N ASN A 227 -12.56 11.63 18.44
CA ASN A 227 -13.21 12.86 17.98
C ASN A 227 -14.47 13.21 18.78
N GLU A 228 -15.24 12.21 19.24
CA GLU A 228 -16.39 12.42 20.14
C GLU A 228 -15.97 12.88 21.54
N ILE A 229 -14.92 12.29 22.11
CA ILE A 229 -14.28 12.69 23.38
C ILE A 229 -13.86 14.16 23.28
N ARG A 230 -13.14 14.49 22.20
CA ARG A 230 -12.77 15.88 21.86
C ARG A 230 -14.02 16.75 21.89
N ASN A 231 -15.01 16.48 21.05
CA ASN A 231 -16.26 17.25 20.97
C ASN A 231 -17.02 17.35 22.30
N ARG A 232 -16.93 16.35 23.20
CA ARG A 232 -17.62 16.34 24.49
C ARG A 232 -16.91 17.17 25.56
N ILE A 233 -15.59 17.05 25.69
CA ILE A 233 -14.77 17.97 26.52
C ILE A 233 -15.05 19.41 26.06
N PHE A 234 -15.26 19.62 24.76
CA PHE A 234 -15.55 20.92 24.18
C PHE A 234 -16.98 21.44 24.42
N ARG A 235 -17.99 20.60 24.72
CA ARG A 235 -19.37 21.06 25.01
C ARG A 235 -19.54 21.66 26.41
N THR A 236 -18.61 21.41 27.34
CA THR A 236 -18.71 21.87 28.74
C THR A 236 -18.15 23.29 28.93
N VAL A 237 -17.50 23.88 27.91
CA VAL A 237 -16.87 25.21 27.97
C VAL A 237 -17.46 26.10 26.88
N GLY A 238 -18.39 27.01 27.25
CA GLY A 238 -19.16 27.82 26.30
C GLY A 238 -18.54 29.18 25.94
N GLY A 239 -18.48 29.49 24.63
CA GLY A 239 -18.33 30.83 24.04
C GLY A 239 -17.43 30.88 22.79
N GLN A 240 -17.96 31.29 21.63
CA GLN A 240 -17.33 31.74 20.35
C GLN A 240 -16.02 31.08 19.80
N GLU A 241 -15.60 29.95 20.34
CA GLU A 241 -14.39 29.22 19.98
C GLU A 241 -14.67 28.16 18.91
N LEU A 242 -13.77 27.98 17.94
CA LEU A 242 -13.94 27.02 16.84
C LEU A 242 -12.82 26.00 16.82
N SER A 243 -13.17 24.72 16.65
CA SER A 243 -12.20 23.68 16.32
C SER A 243 -11.59 23.90 14.93
N PHE A 244 -10.45 23.25 14.65
CA PHE A 244 -9.83 23.30 13.32
C PHE A 244 -10.80 22.89 12.20
N GLY A 245 -11.59 21.82 12.41
CA GLY A 245 -12.55 21.33 11.41
C GLY A 245 -13.73 22.28 11.18
N GLU A 246 -14.23 22.94 12.24
CA GLU A 246 -15.28 23.96 12.11
C GLU A 246 -14.74 25.22 11.43
N ALA A 247 -13.55 25.67 11.83
CA ALA A 247 -12.89 26.79 11.18
C ALA A 247 -12.61 26.50 9.70
N LEU A 248 -12.17 25.27 9.35
CA LEU A 248 -11.97 24.84 7.97
C LEU A 248 -13.26 24.92 7.16
N LYS A 249 -14.40 24.45 7.72
CA LYS A 249 -15.71 24.59 7.07
C LYS A 249 -16.04 26.05 6.78
N LEU A 250 -15.78 26.97 7.70
CA LEU A 250 -16.05 28.40 7.50
C LEU A 250 -15.13 29.02 6.45
N VAL A 251 -13.84 28.73 6.50
CA VAL A 251 -12.83 29.26 5.57
C VAL A 251 -13.11 28.78 4.13
N ARG A 252 -13.55 27.54 3.95
CA ARG A 252 -13.85 26.95 2.64
C ARG A 252 -15.00 27.63 1.90
N ILE A 253 -15.96 28.26 2.60
CA ILE A 253 -17.15 28.87 1.98
C ILE A 253 -16.77 29.90 0.90
N TYR A 254 -15.68 30.63 1.11
CA TYR A 254 -15.22 31.70 0.22
C TYR A 254 -13.83 31.47 -0.36
N GLU A 255 -13.26 30.28 -0.18
CA GLU A 255 -11.90 29.93 -0.64
C GLU A 255 -11.75 30.15 -2.15
N ASP A 256 -12.65 29.60 -2.96
CA ASP A 256 -12.64 29.75 -4.42
C ASP A 256 -12.85 31.19 -4.88
N LYS A 257 -13.71 31.96 -4.17
CA LYS A 257 -14.00 33.36 -4.51
C LYS A 257 -12.83 34.29 -4.20
N ILE A 258 -12.07 34.01 -3.15
CA ILE A 258 -10.98 34.87 -2.67
C ILE A 258 -9.62 34.43 -3.23
N GLY A 259 -9.47 33.15 -3.58
CA GLY A 259 -8.26 32.59 -4.19
C GLY A 259 -7.11 32.37 -3.20
N VAL A 260 -7.41 32.14 -1.93
CA VAL A 260 -6.40 31.89 -0.88
C VAL A 260 -6.66 30.56 -0.21
N ASN A 261 -5.66 29.70 -0.22
CA ASN A 261 -5.74 28.36 0.34
C ASN A 261 -6.09 28.36 1.84
N ALA A 262 -7.06 27.52 2.23
CA ALA A 262 -7.59 27.45 3.58
C ALA A 262 -6.53 27.11 4.63
N ALA A 263 -5.51 26.31 4.29
CA ALA A 263 -4.43 25.97 5.21
C ALA A 263 -3.65 27.21 5.69
N LEU A 264 -3.42 28.18 4.79
CA LEU A 264 -2.74 29.42 5.14
C LEU A 264 -3.62 30.31 6.03
N VAL A 265 -4.92 30.42 5.70
CA VAL A 265 -5.87 31.20 6.51
C VAL A 265 -5.95 30.62 7.93
N LEU A 266 -6.11 29.30 8.06
CA LEU A 266 -6.17 28.62 9.35
C LEU A 266 -4.85 28.72 10.12
N ALA A 267 -3.70 28.69 9.44
CA ALA A 267 -2.40 28.83 10.09
C ALA A 267 -2.21 30.21 10.72
N VAL A 268 -2.70 31.27 10.06
CA VAL A 268 -2.74 32.64 10.60
C VAL A 268 -3.70 32.72 11.76
N LEU A 269 -4.96 32.31 11.58
CA LEU A 269 -5.97 32.37 12.65
C LEU A 269 -5.54 31.57 13.90
N THR A 270 -4.89 30.43 13.69
CA THR A 270 -4.28 29.65 14.78
C THR A 270 -3.20 30.43 15.51
N GLN A 271 -2.37 31.17 14.78
CA GLN A 271 -1.30 31.98 15.36
C GLN A 271 -1.82 33.20 16.11
N GLU A 272 -2.96 33.76 15.67
CA GLU A 272 -3.56 34.97 16.22
C GLU A 272 -4.31 34.72 17.53
N SER A 273 -5.18 33.71 17.55
CA SER A 273 -6.17 33.58 18.62
C SER A 273 -6.33 32.17 19.16
N SER A 274 -5.46 31.23 18.77
CA SER A 274 -5.58 29.87 19.28
C SER A 274 -5.00 29.69 20.67
N GLU A 275 -5.79 29.05 21.53
CA GLU A 275 -5.37 28.55 22.82
C GLU A 275 -6.00 27.17 23.03
N SER A 276 -5.23 26.21 23.54
CA SER A 276 -5.67 24.82 23.74
C SER A 276 -6.29 24.14 22.50
N GLY A 277 -5.87 24.53 21.29
CA GLY A 277 -6.34 23.93 20.03
C GLY A 277 -7.66 24.48 19.48
N LEU A 278 -8.21 25.55 20.07
CA LEU A 278 -9.42 26.23 19.61
C LEU A 278 -9.06 27.60 19.04
N ILE A 279 -9.54 27.93 17.85
CA ILE A 279 -9.35 29.22 17.19
C ILE A 279 -10.40 30.20 17.70
N GLY A 280 -9.99 31.43 18.02
CA GLY A 280 -10.88 32.45 18.59
C GLY A 280 -11.01 32.41 20.10
N LYS A 281 -10.19 31.61 20.80
CA LYS A 281 -10.18 31.51 22.26
C LYS A 281 -9.44 32.66 22.94
N ASN A 282 -8.25 32.96 22.43
CA ASN A 282 -7.42 34.02 22.96
C ASN A 282 -7.63 35.32 22.18
N ILE A 283 -8.79 35.96 22.35
CA ILE A 283 -9.12 37.23 21.69
C ILE A 283 -8.70 38.48 22.48
N GLY A 284 -8.10 38.27 23.65
CA GLY A 284 -7.73 39.32 24.60
C GLY A 284 -8.72 39.47 25.75
N LYS A 285 -8.26 40.13 26.81
CA LYS A 285 -9.03 40.38 28.05
C LYS A 285 -9.04 41.85 28.46
N CYS A 286 -8.45 42.72 27.64
CA CYS A 286 -8.34 44.13 27.92
C CYS A 286 -9.53 44.88 27.30
N THR A 287 -9.79 46.09 27.79
CA THR A 287 -10.70 47.02 27.12
C THR A 287 -9.90 48.10 26.39
N TYR A 288 -10.48 48.72 25.37
CA TYR A 288 -9.77 49.73 24.55
C TYR A 288 -9.27 50.93 25.38
N SER A 289 -10.02 51.30 26.42
CA SER A 289 -9.79 52.44 27.30
C SER A 289 -9.05 52.08 28.60
N GLN A 290 -8.76 50.81 28.85
CA GLN A 290 -8.01 50.37 30.02
C GLN A 290 -6.65 51.06 30.09
N SER A 291 -6.23 51.51 31.29
CA SER A 291 -4.97 52.21 31.50
C SER A 291 -3.76 51.35 31.10
N ALA A 292 -2.78 51.96 30.43
CA ALA A 292 -1.52 51.33 30.06
C ALA A 292 -0.36 52.34 30.07
N GLY A 293 0.84 51.86 30.41
CA GLY A 293 2.08 52.66 30.50
C GLY A 293 2.68 53.02 29.13
N ASN A 294 1.87 53.56 28.22
CA ASN A 294 2.28 54.02 26.89
C ASN A 294 1.85 55.49 26.68
N SER A 295 2.27 56.12 25.58
CA SER A 295 1.98 57.54 25.32
C SER A 295 0.49 57.85 25.09
N SER A 296 -0.34 56.84 24.81
CA SER A 296 -1.80 57.01 24.74
C SER A 296 -2.48 56.93 26.11
N GLY A 297 -1.76 56.51 27.17
CA GLY A 297 -2.30 56.25 28.50
C GLY A 297 -3.29 55.09 28.58
N THR A 298 -3.52 54.38 27.47
CA THR A 298 -4.54 53.33 27.35
C THR A 298 -4.06 52.17 26.47
N VAL A 299 -4.66 50.99 26.62
CA VAL A 299 -4.32 49.78 25.85
C VAL A 299 -4.37 50.04 24.34
N MET A 300 -5.44 50.66 23.83
CA MET A 300 -5.55 50.98 22.41
C MET A 300 -4.88 52.33 22.09
N ALA A 301 -4.11 52.37 21.01
CA ALA A 301 -3.48 53.59 20.49
C ALA A 301 -4.53 54.63 20.05
N LYS A 302 -4.21 55.93 20.17
CA LYS A 302 -5.13 57.05 19.92
C LYS A 302 -5.73 57.01 18.51
N GLU A 303 -4.94 56.60 17.53
CA GLU A 303 -5.30 56.57 16.11
C GLU A 303 -6.28 55.44 15.77
N GLN A 304 -6.41 54.41 16.63
CA GLN A 304 -7.30 53.26 16.41
C GLN A 304 -8.67 53.47 17.05
N LYS A 305 -8.76 54.34 18.07
CA LYS A 305 -9.99 54.55 18.86
C LYS A 305 -11.18 55.05 18.04
N PRO A 306 -11.06 56.02 17.11
CA PRO A 306 -12.21 56.50 16.33
C PRO A 306 -12.88 55.37 15.55
N SER A 307 -12.08 54.52 14.90
CA SER A 307 -12.57 53.36 14.17
C SER A 307 -13.18 52.30 15.08
N PHE A 308 -12.57 52.00 16.23
CA PHE A 308 -13.13 51.03 17.18
C PHE A 308 -14.51 51.46 17.70
N LEU A 309 -14.64 52.74 18.08
CA LEU A 309 -15.90 53.31 18.54
C LEU A 309 -16.96 53.31 17.45
N ALA A 310 -16.59 53.63 16.21
CA ALA A 310 -17.52 53.57 15.08
C ALA A 310 -18.00 52.14 14.80
N ILE A 311 -17.08 51.16 14.77
CA ILE A 311 -17.41 49.74 14.53
C ILE A 311 -18.33 49.20 15.64
N THR A 312 -18.00 49.43 16.91
CA THR A 312 -18.80 48.94 18.03
C THR A 312 -20.19 49.59 18.07
N ASN A 313 -20.28 50.90 17.82
CA ASN A 313 -21.54 51.62 17.71
C ASN A 313 -22.42 51.07 16.57
N GLU A 314 -21.85 50.86 15.39
CA GLU A 314 -22.57 50.32 14.23
C GLU A 314 -23.08 48.89 14.47
N LEU A 315 -22.33 48.09 15.23
CA LEU A 315 -22.71 46.73 15.61
C LEU A 315 -23.65 46.67 16.83
N GLY A 316 -24.00 47.82 17.43
CA GLY A 316 -24.83 47.88 18.64
C GLY A 316 -24.15 47.28 19.88
N LEU A 317 -22.82 47.28 19.93
CA LEU A 317 -22.02 46.74 21.03
C LEU A 317 -21.56 47.87 21.98
N ASP A 318 -21.52 47.60 23.29
CA ASP A 318 -20.90 48.52 24.25
C ASP A 318 -19.37 48.41 24.18
N ALA A 319 -18.74 49.44 23.61
CA ALA A 319 -17.30 49.56 23.45
C ALA A 319 -16.49 49.34 24.74
N ASN A 320 -17.05 49.65 25.91
CA ASN A 320 -16.36 49.45 27.19
C ASN A 320 -16.33 48.00 27.65
N SER A 321 -17.24 47.18 27.14
CA SER A 321 -17.40 45.76 27.50
C SER A 321 -16.76 44.80 26.49
N VAL A 322 -16.54 45.25 25.26
CA VAL A 322 -15.97 44.41 24.20
C VAL A 322 -14.49 44.15 24.46
N PRO A 323 -14.06 42.88 24.57
CA PRO A 323 -12.67 42.57 24.80
C PRO A 323 -11.83 42.84 23.55
N VAL A 324 -10.62 43.32 23.79
CA VAL A 324 -9.57 43.51 22.79
C VAL A 324 -8.26 42.91 23.31
N SER A 325 -7.32 42.70 22.38
CA SER A 325 -5.98 42.23 22.73
C SER A 325 -5.29 43.15 23.74
N CYS A 326 -4.56 42.54 24.67
CA CYS A 326 -3.72 43.26 25.61
C CYS A 326 -2.35 43.57 24.99
N PRO A 327 -1.62 44.59 25.48
CA PRO A 327 -0.27 44.86 25.02
C PRO A 327 0.65 43.66 25.30
N ILE A 328 1.40 43.23 24.28
CA ILE A 328 2.44 42.20 24.42
C ILE A 328 3.77 42.92 24.48
N VAL A 329 4.38 43.00 25.66
CA VAL A 329 5.59 43.82 25.95
C VAL A 329 6.73 43.60 24.93
N ARG A 330 6.89 42.37 24.43
CA ARG A 330 7.94 42.04 23.44
C ARG A 330 7.64 42.59 22.04
N ASP A 331 6.38 42.80 21.71
CA ASP A 331 5.90 43.12 20.37
C ASP A 331 5.47 44.59 20.25
N GLY A 332 5.09 45.23 21.36
CA GLY A 332 4.85 46.67 21.45
C GLY A 332 4.12 47.09 22.73
N SER A 333 3.98 48.41 22.92
CA SER A 333 3.34 48.98 24.11
C SER A 333 1.82 49.10 24.00
N TYR A 334 1.21 48.60 22.92
CA TYR A 334 -0.22 48.74 22.61
C TYR A 334 -0.87 47.37 22.37
N GLY A 335 -2.17 47.30 22.64
CA GLY A 335 -3.06 46.23 22.21
C GLY A 335 -4.19 46.81 21.34
N GLY A 336 -5.39 46.24 21.46
CA GLY A 336 -6.57 46.75 20.76
C GLY A 336 -7.01 45.96 19.53
N ALA A 337 -6.41 44.80 19.26
CA ALA A 337 -6.85 43.92 18.19
C ALA A 337 -8.20 43.27 18.53
N MET A 338 -9.06 43.13 17.54
CA MET A 338 -10.46 42.74 17.70
C MET A 338 -10.71 41.31 17.22
N GLY A 339 -11.49 40.57 18.01
CA GLY A 339 -12.12 39.32 17.60
C GLY A 339 -11.15 38.18 17.26
N PRO A 340 -11.67 37.08 16.68
CA PRO A 340 -10.91 35.84 16.49
C PRO A 340 -9.80 35.94 15.43
N ALA A 341 -9.84 36.97 14.57
CA ALA A 341 -8.78 37.23 13.61
C ALA A 341 -7.75 38.27 14.12
N GLN A 342 -7.96 38.88 15.29
CA GLN A 342 -7.09 39.93 15.84
C GLN A 342 -6.85 41.09 14.84
N PHE A 343 -7.91 41.55 14.18
CA PHE A 343 -7.81 42.73 13.31
C PHE A 343 -7.68 44.01 14.13
N MET A 344 -6.72 44.87 13.79
CA MET A 344 -6.71 46.24 14.29
C MET A 344 -7.91 47.03 13.73
N PRO A 345 -8.50 47.96 14.50
CA PRO A 345 -9.66 48.75 14.07
C PRO A 345 -9.51 49.39 12.70
N ASN A 346 -8.42 50.11 12.44
CA ASN A 346 -8.17 50.77 11.15
C ASN A 346 -7.90 49.76 10.01
N THR A 347 -7.46 48.54 10.30
CA THR A 347 -7.32 47.51 9.28
C THR A 347 -8.69 46.98 8.87
N TRP A 348 -9.59 46.76 9.83
CA TRP A 348 -10.97 46.36 9.54
C TRP A 348 -11.73 47.47 8.84
N TRP A 349 -11.75 48.66 9.43
CA TRP A 349 -12.43 49.85 8.91
C TRP A 349 -11.76 51.12 9.44
N ASN A 350 -11.07 51.86 8.56
CA ASN A 350 -10.54 53.18 8.85
C ASN A 350 -11.58 54.24 8.47
N VAL A 351 -12.17 54.89 9.48
CA VAL A 351 -13.24 55.89 9.30
C VAL A 351 -12.78 57.17 8.57
N GLU A 352 -11.53 57.59 8.76
CA GLU A 352 -11.01 58.82 8.15
C GLU A 352 -10.69 58.61 6.67
N ALA A 353 -10.03 57.50 6.35
CA ALA A 353 -9.63 57.16 4.98
C ALA A 353 -10.71 56.41 4.19
N SER A 354 -11.85 56.09 4.83
CA SER A 354 -12.92 55.24 4.25
C SER A 354 -12.38 53.95 3.60
N SER A 355 -11.46 53.28 4.27
CA SER A 355 -10.72 52.13 3.74
C SER A 355 -10.68 50.96 4.73
N GLY A 356 -10.21 49.80 4.29
CA GLY A 356 -10.14 48.57 5.10
C GLY A 356 -10.85 47.39 4.45
N TYR A 357 -11.06 46.33 5.22
CA TYR A 357 -11.66 45.09 4.73
C TYR A 357 -13.18 44.99 4.92
N LYS A 358 -13.78 45.80 5.80
CA LYS A 358 -15.22 45.76 6.12
C LYS A 358 -16.11 45.66 4.88
N PHE A 359 -16.04 46.63 3.96
CA PHE A 359 -16.90 46.61 2.76
C PHE A 359 -16.57 45.49 1.77
N ARG A 360 -15.32 45.03 1.73
CA ARG A 360 -14.94 43.88 0.90
C ARG A 360 -15.52 42.58 1.46
N VAL A 361 -15.52 42.42 2.79
CA VAL A 361 -16.16 41.31 3.48
C VAL A 361 -17.67 41.33 3.22
N ALA A 362 -18.34 42.48 3.42
CA ALA A 362 -19.76 42.66 3.09
C ALA A 362 -20.08 42.21 1.66
N LYS A 363 -19.29 42.68 0.68
CA LYS A 363 -19.47 42.36 -0.74
C LYS A 363 -19.28 40.88 -1.05
N VAL A 364 -18.26 40.23 -0.50
CA VAL A 364 -17.98 38.80 -0.75
C VAL A 364 -19.07 37.91 -0.15
N MET A 365 -19.54 38.28 1.04
CA MET A 365 -20.53 37.52 1.81
C MET A 365 -21.98 37.83 1.41
N GLY A 366 -22.23 38.96 0.75
CA GLY A 366 -23.59 39.41 0.44
C GLY A 366 -24.37 39.84 1.69
N ILE A 367 -23.69 40.49 2.64
CA ILE A 367 -24.29 40.97 3.90
C ILE A 367 -24.09 42.47 4.05
N ASP A 368 -25.02 43.13 4.74
CA ASP A 368 -24.96 44.59 4.94
C ASP A 368 -24.02 45.00 6.07
N LEU A 369 -24.01 44.23 7.16
CA LEU A 369 -23.27 44.56 8.39
C LEU A 369 -22.30 43.44 8.80
N PRO A 370 -21.06 43.46 8.29
CA PRO A 370 -20.02 42.51 8.69
C PRO A 370 -19.39 42.90 10.03
N SER A 371 -19.07 41.90 10.86
CA SER A 371 -18.52 42.09 12.21
C SER A 371 -17.15 41.43 12.38
N PRO A 372 -16.11 42.15 12.87
CA PRO A 372 -14.81 41.54 13.16
C PRO A 372 -14.86 40.59 14.36
N PHE A 373 -15.96 40.58 15.12
CA PHE A 373 -16.20 39.71 16.27
C PHE A 373 -16.94 38.42 15.89
N ARG A 374 -17.46 38.32 14.65
CA ARG A 374 -18.10 37.10 14.15
C ARG A 374 -17.09 36.28 13.34
N SER A 375 -16.87 35.02 13.71
CA SER A 375 -15.79 34.20 13.14
C SER A 375 -15.83 34.08 11.62
N LEU A 376 -16.99 33.84 10.99
CA LEU A 376 -17.08 33.73 9.54
C LEU A 376 -16.62 35.02 8.82
N ASP A 377 -17.06 36.18 9.30
CA ASP A 377 -16.73 37.49 8.73
C ASP A 377 -15.26 37.82 8.95
N ALA A 378 -14.76 37.58 10.17
CA ALA A 378 -13.37 37.78 10.54
C ALA A 378 -12.45 36.90 9.68
N PHE A 379 -12.80 35.63 9.47
CA PHE A 379 -12.02 34.70 8.66
C PHE A 379 -12.06 35.07 7.17
N THR A 380 -13.21 35.54 6.69
CA THR A 380 -13.35 36.10 5.33
C THR A 380 -12.46 37.33 5.16
N GLY A 381 -12.41 38.21 6.18
CA GLY A 381 -11.50 39.35 6.23
C GLY A 381 -10.03 38.93 6.21
N THR A 382 -9.66 37.91 6.98
CA THR A 382 -8.30 37.33 6.98
C THR A 382 -7.95 36.81 5.59
N ALA A 383 -8.82 36.04 4.95
CA ALA A 383 -8.59 35.53 3.60
C ALA A 383 -8.39 36.66 2.58
N LEU A 384 -9.22 37.72 2.62
CA LEU A 384 -9.06 38.89 1.77
C LEU A 384 -7.74 39.62 2.02
N TYR A 385 -7.33 39.77 3.29
CA TYR A 385 -6.04 40.37 3.63
C TYR A 385 -4.88 39.57 3.05
N LEU A 386 -4.91 38.26 3.26
CA LEU A 386 -3.86 37.37 2.78
C LEU A 386 -3.80 37.36 1.25
N SER A 387 -4.93 37.51 0.56
CA SER A 387 -4.98 37.62 -0.91
C SER A 387 -4.17 38.83 -1.40
N ASP A 388 -4.41 40.01 -0.82
CA ASP A 388 -3.68 41.23 -1.14
C ASP A 388 -2.19 41.13 -0.77
N ALA A 389 -1.89 40.51 0.37
CA ALA A 389 -0.52 40.33 0.84
C ALA A 389 0.27 39.35 -0.05
N ILE A 390 -0.35 38.26 -0.51
CA ILE A 390 0.24 37.32 -1.48
C ILE A 390 0.56 38.05 -2.79
N ALA A 391 -0.39 38.83 -3.32
CA ALA A 391 -0.17 39.57 -4.56
C ALA A 391 1.05 40.49 -4.48
N ARG A 392 1.23 41.16 -3.32
CA ARG A 392 2.41 41.97 -3.04
C ARG A 392 3.68 41.14 -2.86
N CYS A 393 3.64 40.04 -2.12
CA CYS A 393 4.82 39.19 -1.89
C CYS A 393 5.33 38.50 -3.16
N ARG A 394 4.44 38.22 -4.13
CA ARG A 394 4.80 37.65 -5.44
C ARG A 394 5.72 38.53 -6.28
N THR A 395 5.84 39.83 -5.97
CA THR A 395 6.79 40.70 -6.68
C THR A 395 8.25 40.46 -6.26
N ALA A 396 8.49 39.74 -5.16
CA ALA A 396 9.82 39.55 -4.58
C ALA A 396 10.17 38.08 -4.25
N PHE A 397 9.16 37.21 -4.12
CA PHE A 397 9.33 35.80 -3.75
C PHE A 397 8.53 34.88 -4.68
N SER A 398 9.07 33.70 -4.95
CA SER A 398 8.46 32.72 -5.86
C SER A 398 8.16 31.37 -5.20
N SER A 399 8.89 30.98 -4.15
CA SER A 399 8.62 29.72 -3.47
C SER A 399 7.35 29.78 -2.61
N THR A 400 6.59 28.69 -2.56
CA THR A 400 5.36 28.61 -1.75
C THR A 400 5.63 28.93 -0.28
N PHE A 401 6.75 28.47 0.27
CA PHE A 401 7.10 28.70 1.67
C PHE A 401 7.41 30.19 1.93
N GLU A 402 8.26 30.82 1.10
CA GLU A 402 8.58 32.26 1.26
C GLU A 402 7.35 33.13 1.03
N LEU A 403 6.49 32.78 0.08
CA LEU A 403 5.22 33.47 -0.14
C LEU A 403 4.33 33.41 1.10
N ARG A 404 4.16 32.23 1.70
CA ARG A 404 3.40 32.06 2.97
C ARG A 404 4.04 32.85 4.10
N ALA A 405 5.36 32.78 4.24
CA ALA A 405 6.09 33.45 5.32
C ALA A 405 6.04 34.98 5.19
N CYS A 406 6.23 35.51 3.98
CA CYS A 406 6.11 36.94 3.67
C CYS A 406 4.69 37.44 3.94
N THR A 407 3.68 36.69 3.48
CA THR A 407 2.26 37.04 3.64
C THR A 407 1.88 37.10 5.12
N ALA A 408 2.29 36.09 5.90
CA ALA A 408 2.07 36.02 7.34
C ALA A 408 2.81 37.14 8.10
N ALA A 409 4.07 37.42 7.75
CA ALA A 409 4.83 38.53 8.33
C ALA A 409 4.15 39.90 8.08
N LYS A 410 3.53 40.07 6.90
CA LYS A 410 2.73 41.25 6.59
C LYS A 410 1.44 41.32 7.38
N TYR A 411 0.78 40.20 7.65
CA TYR A 411 -0.40 40.14 8.51
C TYR A 411 -0.07 40.64 9.92
N TYR A 412 1.02 40.11 10.48
CA TYR A 412 1.47 40.42 11.84
C TYR A 412 1.89 41.88 12.05
N GLY A 413 2.68 42.45 11.13
CA GLY A 413 3.36 43.74 11.39
C GLY A 413 2.99 44.90 10.46
N GLY A 414 2.02 44.73 9.55
CA GLY A 414 1.69 45.78 8.56
C GLY A 414 2.88 46.23 7.69
N LEU A 415 3.86 45.35 7.49
CA LEU A 415 5.18 45.70 6.99
C LEU A 415 5.18 46.06 5.49
N SER A 416 5.96 47.07 5.10
CA SER A 416 6.28 47.36 3.70
C SER A 416 7.07 46.22 3.04
N LEU A 417 7.19 46.23 1.70
CA LEU A 417 7.75 45.11 0.91
C LEU A 417 9.27 44.91 1.04
N SER A 418 10.00 45.78 1.73
CA SER A 418 11.47 45.76 1.67
C SER A 418 12.16 46.06 3.00
N GLY A 419 13.32 45.43 3.18
CA GLY A 419 14.28 45.77 4.23
C GLY A 419 14.44 44.74 5.33
N SER A 420 15.35 45.03 6.25
CA SER A 420 15.76 44.14 7.35
C SER A 420 14.61 43.75 8.30
N ARG A 421 13.54 44.55 8.36
CA ARG A 421 12.35 44.24 9.16
C ARG A 421 11.55 43.07 8.60
N LEU A 422 11.23 43.06 7.30
CA LEU A 422 10.48 41.95 6.70
C LEU A 422 11.25 40.63 6.84
N SER A 423 12.55 40.64 6.55
CA SER A 423 13.44 39.47 6.70
C SER A 423 13.44 38.91 8.13
N ARG A 424 13.44 39.78 9.17
CA ARG A 424 13.40 39.36 10.58
C ARG A 424 12.09 38.66 10.98
N HIS A 425 10.97 39.06 10.39
CA HIS A 425 9.66 38.47 10.68
C HIS A 425 9.33 37.27 9.77
N MET A 426 10.16 36.98 8.77
CA MET A 426 9.95 35.92 7.78
C MET A 426 10.92 34.75 7.93
N ASN A 427 12.22 35.02 8.12
CA ASN A 427 13.28 34.02 7.91
C ASN A 427 13.66 33.20 9.15
N PRO A 428 13.84 33.79 10.35
CA PRO A 428 14.21 33.00 11.51
C PRO A 428 13.13 31.98 11.86
N SER A 429 13.50 30.76 12.24
CA SER A 429 12.56 29.68 12.56
C SER A 429 11.59 30.02 13.69
N TYR A 430 11.99 30.93 14.59
CA TYR A 430 11.16 31.43 15.69
C TYR A 430 10.24 32.60 15.29
N SER A 431 10.42 33.18 14.11
CA SER A 431 9.66 34.33 13.62
C SER A 431 8.21 33.96 13.31
N TYR A 432 7.33 34.97 13.35
CA TYR A 432 5.91 34.79 13.07
C TYR A 432 5.68 34.18 11.68
N GLY A 433 6.28 34.76 10.65
CA GLY A 433 6.08 34.34 9.26
C GLY A 433 6.53 32.91 9.02
N TYR A 434 7.71 32.54 9.53
CA TYR A 434 8.22 31.17 9.42
C TYR A 434 7.28 30.15 10.09
N LYS A 435 6.85 30.43 11.33
CA LYS A 435 5.95 29.54 12.09
C LYS A 435 4.63 29.32 11.38
N VAL A 436 4.03 30.38 10.84
CA VAL A 436 2.79 30.29 10.07
C VAL A 436 3.01 29.51 8.77
N ALA A 437 4.09 29.76 8.03
CA ALA A 437 4.38 29.04 6.79
C ALA A 437 4.60 27.53 7.00
N SER A 438 5.30 27.18 8.09
CA SER A 438 5.50 25.80 8.51
C SER A 438 4.17 25.14 8.89
N ARG A 439 3.35 25.81 9.71
CA ARG A 439 2.03 25.34 10.12
C ARG A 439 1.08 25.18 8.94
N ALA A 440 1.06 26.12 8.01
CA ALA A 440 0.25 26.05 6.79
C ALA A 440 0.62 24.82 5.95
N SER A 441 1.91 24.50 5.84
CA SER A 441 2.37 23.28 5.14
C SER A 441 1.97 21.99 5.85
N ALA A 442 1.84 22.00 7.18
CA ALA A 442 1.30 20.87 7.94
C ALA A 442 -0.21 20.73 7.74
N PHE A 443 -0.95 21.84 7.90
CA PHE A 443 -2.40 21.88 7.70
C PHE A 443 -2.81 21.49 6.28
N GLU A 444 -2.03 21.82 5.26
CA GLU A 444 -2.30 21.40 3.89
C GLU A 444 -2.28 19.88 3.74
N LYS A 445 -1.38 19.19 4.45
CA LYS A 445 -1.35 17.71 4.50
C LYS A 445 -2.54 17.15 5.26
N ASP A 446 -2.86 17.75 6.42
CA ASP A 446 -3.99 17.32 7.25
C ASP A 446 -5.32 17.48 6.48
N ILE A 447 -5.48 18.60 5.77
CA ILE A 447 -6.65 18.88 4.93
C ILE A 447 -6.75 17.87 3.78
N ALA A 448 -5.63 17.56 3.10
CA ALA A 448 -5.61 16.58 2.01
C ALA A 448 -5.98 15.16 2.47
N LEU A 449 -5.81 14.83 3.74
CA LEU A 449 -6.27 13.56 4.33
C LEU A 449 -7.75 13.58 4.69
N LEU A 450 -8.33 14.76 4.98
CA LEU A 450 -9.75 14.93 5.28
C LEU A 450 -10.63 14.92 4.02
N ASP A 451 -10.05 15.22 2.85
CA ASP A 451 -10.74 15.24 1.56
C ASP A 451 -10.72 13.89 0.81
N GLN A 452 -10.05 12.88 1.37
CA GLN A 452 -10.05 11.49 0.91
C GLN A 452 -11.15 10.70 1.60
#